data_AF-A0A6I9YLK5-F1
#
_entry.id   AF-A0A6I9YLK5-F1
#
_cell.length_a   1.000
_cell.length_b   1.000
_cell.length_c   1.000
_cell.angle_alpha   90.00
_cell.angle_beta   90.00
_cell.angle_gamma   90.00
#
_symmetry.space_group_name_H-M   'P 1'
#
loop_
_entity.id
_entity.type
_entity.pdbx_description
1 polymer ?
#
loop_
_entity_poly.entity_id
_entity_poly.type
_entity_poly.pdbx_seq_one_letter_code
_entity_poly.pdbx_strand_id
1 'polypeptide(L)'
;LLKKRDPVTHVCFIDELAKDGQSDILYTFWTAVTQTLASEFQKASETSMFLKQAFEGEYPKLLRLYNDFWKRLQQYSESIQRNVIANSGAEPVSELLQIDDDAQDLFMQKKQDYDPEKALKSSLQPYEAAYLSKSLSRLFDPINLVFPPGGRNPPSADELDSIIKIIASCSGRSLPPSGKPDVPCSLYMKELQGFISRVMNDYFRHFECYDFVYERTEGIAQRAIEVFIRNASLLRPLGEGGKMRLAADFAQMELAVAPLCRRVSDLGKSYKLLRSFRPMLFQTSEHISNSPAVGDIIPYSTVIQFLFTRAPPELKSPFQRADWTIARYSRWLDDHPAEKERLILIRGALEAYVQSVRSREGKEFAPVYPVMVQLLQRALTPLQ
;
A
#
# COMPACT_ATOMS: atom_id res chain seq x y z
N LEU A 1 -28.51 7.32 -27.79
CA LEU A 1 -29.93 7.48 -28.17
C LEU A 1 -30.28 8.96 -28.38
N LEU A 2 -29.85 9.87 -27.50
CA LEU A 2 -30.05 11.32 -27.65
C LEU A 2 -29.45 11.97 -28.91
N LYS A 3 -28.29 11.50 -29.39
CA LYS A 3 -27.61 12.07 -30.57
C LYS A 3 -27.85 11.32 -31.89
N LYS A 4 -28.42 10.11 -31.82
CA LYS A 4 -28.71 9.33 -33.03
C LYS A 4 -30.12 9.69 -33.48
N ARG A 5 -30.25 10.06 -34.75
CA ARG A 5 -31.51 10.31 -35.42
C ARG A 5 -31.78 9.19 -36.40
N ASP A 6 -33.04 8.88 -36.59
CA ASP A 6 -33.45 8.02 -37.69
C ASP A 6 -33.04 8.70 -39.02
N PRO A 7 -32.36 7.98 -39.94
CA PRO A 7 -31.84 8.57 -41.18
C PRO A 7 -32.92 8.92 -42.21
N VAL A 8 -34.18 8.49 -42.04
CA VAL A 8 -35.30 8.76 -42.93
C VAL A 8 -36.27 9.76 -42.32
N THR A 9 -36.59 9.63 -41.03
CA THR A 9 -37.56 10.50 -40.35
C THR A 9 -36.92 11.66 -39.58
N HIS A 10 -35.60 11.67 -39.42
CA HIS A 10 -34.83 12.67 -38.65
C HIS A 10 -35.23 12.83 -37.18
N VAL A 11 -36.13 11.99 -36.67
CA VAL A 11 -36.57 11.96 -35.27
C VAL A 11 -35.45 11.37 -34.42
N CYS A 12 -35.19 11.94 -33.24
CA CYS A 12 -34.23 11.36 -32.31
C CYS A 12 -34.78 10.04 -31.77
N PHE A 13 -33.94 9.01 -31.67
CA PHE A 13 -34.40 7.71 -31.15
C PHE A 13 -34.98 7.79 -29.72
N ILE A 14 -34.60 8.80 -28.94
CA ILE A 14 -35.17 9.05 -27.61
C ILE A 14 -36.64 9.52 -27.67
N ASP A 15 -37.02 10.25 -28.71
CA ASP A 15 -38.37 10.81 -28.87
C ASP A 15 -39.36 9.72 -29.32
N GLU A 16 -38.89 8.73 -30.10
CA GLU A 16 -39.67 7.53 -30.41
C GLU A 16 -39.85 6.63 -29.18
N LEU A 17 -38.80 6.42 -28.37
CA LEU A 17 -38.90 5.66 -27.13
C LEU A 17 -39.81 6.32 -26.08
N ALA A 18 -39.88 7.66 -26.08
CA ALA A 18 -40.80 8.40 -25.23
C ALA A 18 -42.28 8.24 -25.66
N LYS A 19 -42.56 8.06 -26.95
CA LYS A 19 -43.93 7.82 -27.47
C LYS A 19 -44.49 6.46 -27.04
N ASP A 20 -43.63 5.46 -26.89
CA ASP A 20 -43.98 4.12 -26.40
C ASP A 20 -44.15 4.04 -24.86
N GLY A 21 -44.13 5.17 -24.16
CA GLY A 21 -44.23 5.22 -22.70
C GLY A 21 -42.96 4.78 -21.96
N GLN A 22 -41.85 4.56 -22.69
CA GLN A 22 -40.53 4.28 -22.13
C GLN A 22 -39.67 5.55 -22.06
N SER A 23 -40.25 6.69 -21.67
CA SER A 23 -39.50 7.94 -21.50
C SER A 23 -38.43 7.86 -20.40
N ASP A 24 -38.55 6.88 -19.50
CA ASP A 24 -37.78 6.77 -18.26
C ASP A 24 -36.90 5.51 -18.20
N ILE A 25 -36.25 5.14 -19.31
CA ILE A 25 -35.38 3.95 -19.42
C ILE A 25 -34.36 3.85 -18.28
N LEU A 26 -33.77 4.98 -17.87
CA LEU A 26 -32.80 5.01 -16.77
C LEU A 26 -33.45 4.73 -15.41
N TYR A 27 -34.61 5.31 -15.15
CA TYR A 27 -35.37 5.05 -13.92
C TYR A 27 -35.81 3.59 -13.84
N THR A 28 -36.35 3.04 -14.94
CA THR A 28 -36.76 1.64 -15.02
C THR A 28 -35.57 0.70 -14.86
N PHE A 29 -34.45 1.00 -15.51
CA PHE A 29 -33.21 0.23 -15.40
C PHE A 29 -32.68 0.21 -13.97
N TRP A 30 -32.46 1.38 -13.36
CA TRP A 30 -31.91 1.47 -12.01
C TRP A 30 -32.86 0.91 -10.96
N THR A 31 -34.17 1.07 -11.14
CA THR A 31 -35.17 0.46 -10.25
C THR A 31 -35.14 -1.06 -10.36
N ALA A 32 -35.07 -1.61 -11.58
CA ALA A 32 -34.96 -3.06 -11.76
C ALA A 32 -33.65 -3.61 -11.16
N VAL A 33 -32.51 -2.97 -11.43
CA VAL A 33 -31.21 -3.39 -10.91
C VAL A 33 -31.17 -3.35 -9.38
N THR A 34 -31.62 -2.25 -8.77
CA THR A 34 -31.60 -2.10 -7.31
C THR A 34 -32.59 -3.06 -6.62
N GLN A 35 -33.73 -3.34 -7.24
CA GLN A 35 -34.68 -4.35 -6.77
C GLN A 35 -34.14 -5.77 -6.88
N THR A 36 -33.54 -6.15 -8.00
CA THR A 36 -32.91 -7.48 -8.17
C THR A 36 -31.79 -7.66 -7.15
N LEU A 37 -30.96 -6.64 -6.97
CA LEU A 37 -29.86 -6.68 -6.02
C LEU A 37 -30.37 -6.83 -4.59
N ALA A 38 -31.35 -6.02 -4.18
CA ALA A 38 -31.99 -6.13 -2.86
C ALA A 38 -32.61 -7.52 -2.63
N SER A 39 -33.32 -8.06 -3.63
CA SER A 39 -33.95 -9.39 -3.54
C SER A 39 -32.93 -10.51 -3.40
N GLU A 40 -31.82 -10.48 -4.15
CA GLU A 40 -30.77 -11.48 -4.05
C GLU A 40 -30.01 -11.40 -2.72
N PHE A 41 -29.71 -10.19 -2.23
CA PHE A 41 -29.13 -10.00 -0.89
C PHE A 41 -30.03 -10.57 0.20
N GLN A 42 -31.33 -10.28 0.13
CA GLN A 42 -32.31 -10.78 1.08
C GLN A 42 -32.40 -12.31 1.03
N LYS A 43 -32.55 -12.89 -0.17
CA LYS A 43 -32.61 -14.34 -0.38
C LYS A 43 -31.34 -15.06 0.10
N ALA A 44 -30.17 -14.50 -0.17
CA ALA A 44 -28.90 -15.03 0.32
C ALA A 44 -28.80 -15.00 1.85
N SER A 45 -29.35 -13.96 2.48
CA SER A 45 -29.39 -13.80 3.94
C SER A 45 -30.41 -14.72 4.61
N GLU A 46 -31.53 -15.01 3.95
CA GLU A 46 -32.53 -15.97 4.41
C GLU A 46 -32.02 -17.41 4.29
N THR A 47 -31.26 -17.71 3.24
CA THR A 47 -30.71 -19.05 2.99
C THR A 47 -29.47 -19.34 3.85
N SER A 48 -28.66 -18.33 4.17
CA SER A 48 -27.41 -18.51 4.91
C SER A 48 -27.30 -17.55 6.09
N MET A 49 -27.36 -18.13 7.29
CA MET A 49 -27.13 -17.40 8.55
C MET A 49 -25.72 -16.81 8.61
N PHE A 50 -24.73 -17.47 8.00
CA PHE A 50 -23.37 -16.95 7.90
C PHE A 50 -23.31 -15.66 7.06
N LEU A 51 -23.96 -15.63 5.90
CA LEU A 51 -24.00 -14.43 5.06
C LEU A 51 -24.77 -13.29 5.73
N LYS A 52 -25.89 -13.61 6.39
CA LYS A 52 -26.65 -12.65 7.19
C LYS A 52 -25.79 -12.01 8.28
N GLN A 53 -25.05 -12.83 9.03
CA GLN A 53 -24.14 -12.33 10.07
C GLN A 53 -23.00 -11.49 9.49
N ALA A 54 -22.47 -11.84 8.32
CA ALA A 54 -21.42 -11.07 7.67
C ALA A 54 -21.93 -9.70 7.20
N PHE A 55 -23.09 -9.64 6.53
CA PHE A 55 -23.67 -8.38 6.06
C PHE A 55 -24.10 -7.45 7.20
N GLU A 56 -24.70 -8.00 8.25
CA GLU A 56 -25.11 -7.23 9.44
C GLU A 56 -23.95 -6.89 10.38
N GLY A 57 -22.86 -7.66 10.37
CA GLY A 57 -21.74 -7.53 11.29
C GLY A 57 -20.57 -6.71 10.75
N GLU A 58 -20.39 -6.71 9.42
CA GLU A 58 -19.32 -5.99 8.72
C GLU A 58 -19.88 -4.94 7.74
N TYR A 59 -21.07 -4.38 8.03
CA TYR A 59 -21.73 -3.38 7.20
C TYR A 59 -20.81 -2.23 6.72
N PRO A 60 -19.90 -1.65 7.54
CA PRO A 60 -19.00 -0.59 7.06
C PRO A 60 -18.08 -1.02 5.91
N LYS A 61 -17.65 -2.29 5.90
CA LYS A 61 -16.85 -2.84 4.78
C LYS A 61 -17.71 -2.99 3.54
N LEU A 62 -18.94 -3.48 3.68
CA LEU A 62 -19.90 -3.61 2.59
C LEU A 62 -20.22 -2.24 1.98
N LEU A 63 -20.50 -1.23 2.81
CA LEU A 63 -20.76 0.15 2.39
C LEU A 63 -19.55 0.75 1.65
N ARG A 64 -18.33 0.47 2.11
CA ARG A 64 -17.10 0.90 1.40
C ARG A 64 -17.02 0.28 0.01
N LEU A 65 -17.24 -1.02 -0.12
CA LEU A 65 -17.24 -1.70 -1.43
C LEU A 65 -18.30 -1.11 -2.37
N TYR A 66 -19.49 -0.79 -1.84
CA TYR A 66 -20.56 -0.14 -2.60
C TYR A 66 -20.18 1.27 -3.08
N ASN A 67 -19.59 2.08 -2.20
CA ASN A 67 -19.12 3.42 -2.56
C ASN A 67 -17.98 3.37 -3.60
N ASP A 68 -17.05 2.41 -3.47
CA ASP A 68 -15.97 2.22 -4.42
C ASP A 68 -16.50 1.75 -5.79
N PHE A 69 -17.53 0.90 -5.80
CA PHE A 69 -18.24 0.50 -7.03
C PHE A 69 -18.92 1.70 -7.70
N TRP A 70 -19.65 2.52 -6.94
CA TRP A 70 -20.31 3.72 -7.46
C TRP A 70 -19.31 4.70 -8.10
N LYS A 71 -18.17 4.95 -7.43
CA LYS A 71 -17.10 5.81 -7.96
C LYS A 71 -16.53 5.27 -9.28
N ARG A 72 -16.33 3.96 -9.39
CA ARG A 72 -15.87 3.34 -10.66
C ARG A 72 -16.90 3.51 -11.77
N LEU A 73 -18.19 3.42 -11.45
CA LEU A 73 -19.26 3.61 -12.41
C LEU A 73 -19.32 5.06 -12.92
N GLN A 74 -19.13 6.04 -12.03
CA GLN A 74 -19.00 7.46 -12.40
C GLN A 74 -17.77 7.72 -13.29
N GLN A 75 -16.61 7.17 -12.94
CA GLN A 75 -15.40 7.31 -13.76
C GLN A 75 -15.57 6.70 -15.16
N TYR A 76 -16.31 5.58 -15.25
CA TYR A 76 -16.61 4.94 -16.52
C TYR A 76 -17.61 5.75 -17.36
N SER A 77 -18.61 6.38 -16.74
CA SER A 77 -19.54 7.25 -17.46
C SER A 77 -18.84 8.51 -18.00
N GLU A 78 -17.96 9.14 -17.22
CA GLU A 78 -17.13 10.27 -17.65
C GLU A 78 -16.19 9.88 -18.80
N SER A 79 -15.58 8.69 -18.74
CA SER A 79 -14.75 8.13 -19.82
C SER A 79 -15.53 7.95 -21.12
N ILE A 80 -16.74 7.38 -21.05
CA ILE A 80 -17.61 7.21 -22.22
C ILE A 80 -17.99 8.56 -22.81
N GLN A 81 -18.36 9.54 -21.97
CA GLN A 81 -18.69 10.89 -22.45
C GLN A 81 -17.49 11.54 -23.16
N ARG A 82 -16.29 11.43 -22.59
CA ARG A 82 -15.05 11.98 -23.17
C ARG A 82 -14.71 11.34 -24.52
N ASN A 83 -14.89 10.02 -24.65
CA ASN A 83 -14.66 9.28 -25.89
C ASN A 83 -15.70 9.59 -26.98
N VAL A 84 -16.95 9.84 -26.60
CA VAL A 84 -18.00 10.28 -27.54
C VAL A 84 -17.69 11.68 -28.07
N ILE A 85 -17.17 12.58 -27.23
CA ILE A 85 -16.75 13.93 -27.64
C ILE A 85 -15.53 13.87 -28.58
N ALA A 86 -14.56 12.99 -28.31
CA ALA A 86 -13.37 12.82 -29.15
C ALA A 86 -13.65 12.23 -30.56
N ASN A 87 -14.69 11.40 -30.69
CA ASN A 87 -15.04 10.76 -31.97
C ASN A 87 -16.04 11.57 -32.83
N SER A 88 -16.72 12.57 -32.26
CA SER A 88 -17.51 13.54 -33.01
C SER A 88 -16.65 14.78 -33.22
N GLY A 89 -15.92 14.87 -34.34
CA GLY A 89 -15.04 16.00 -34.67
C GLY A 89 -15.77 17.34 -34.82
N ALA A 90 -16.23 17.90 -33.70
CA ALA A 90 -16.77 19.25 -33.59
C ALA A 90 -15.83 20.07 -32.69
N GLU A 91 -15.54 21.28 -33.16
CA GLU A 91 -14.62 22.28 -32.62
C GLU A 91 -14.70 22.50 -31.09
N PRO A 92 -13.62 23.01 -30.47
CA PRO A 92 -13.59 23.27 -29.04
C PRO A 92 -14.54 24.43 -28.71
N VAL A 93 -15.70 24.11 -28.14
CA VAL A 93 -16.63 25.11 -27.59
C VAL A 93 -16.06 25.64 -26.28
N SER A 94 -15.10 26.56 -26.39
CA SER A 94 -14.59 27.38 -25.27
C SER A 94 -15.35 28.70 -25.11
N GLU A 95 -16.46 28.94 -25.81
CA GLU A 95 -17.17 30.24 -25.79
C GLU A 95 -18.69 30.21 -25.51
N LEU A 96 -19.24 29.15 -24.90
CA LEU A 96 -20.62 29.16 -24.36
C LEU A 96 -20.70 28.94 -22.84
N LEU A 97 -19.67 29.34 -22.09
CA LEU A 97 -19.66 29.33 -20.62
C LEU A 97 -20.34 30.56 -19.98
N GLN A 98 -21.48 31.03 -20.51
CA GLN A 98 -22.26 32.09 -19.84
C GLN A 98 -23.76 31.86 -19.88
N ILE A 99 -24.22 30.62 -19.65
CA ILE A 99 -25.61 30.37 -19.24
C ILE A 99 -25.59 29.27 -18.18
N ASP A 100 -25.84 29.71 -16.94
CA ASP A 100 -26.19 28.99 -15.71
C ASP A 100 -25.55 27.64 -15.34
N ASP A 101 -25.28 27.54 -14.05
CA ASP A 101 -24.75 26.42 -13.25
C ASP A 101 -25.60 25.12 -13.28
N ASP A 102 -26.47 24.94 -14.27
CA ASP A 102 -27.47 23.86 -14.37
C ASP A 102 -27.12 22.77 -15.42
N ALA A 103 -25.96 22.85 -16.09
CA ALA A 103 -25.58 21.90 -17.15
C ALA A 103 -24.87 20.61 -16.65
N GLN A 104 -24.94 20.30 -15.35
CA GLN A 104 -24.57 18.97 -14.82
C GLN A 104 -25.72 17.95 -14.90
N ASP A 105 -26.92 18.35 -15.32
CA ASP A 105 -28.13 17.53 -15.17
C ASP A 105 -28.90 17.23 -16.48
N LEU A 106 -28.22 17.18 -17.63
CA LEU A 106 -28.87 16.72 -18.88
C LEU A 106 -29.10 15.19 -18.94
N PHE A 107 -28.63 14.43 -17.95
CA PHE A 107 -28.89 13.00 -17.77
C PHE A 107 -30.15 12.71 -16.94
N MET A 108 -30.73 13.73 -16.31
CA MET A 108 -31.85 13.63 -15.37
C MET A 108 -32.96 14.59 -15.79
N GLN A 109 -33.67 14.25 -16.87
CA GLN A 109 -34.99 14.86 -17.06
C GLN A 109 -35.90 14.39 -15.91
N LYS A 110 -36.04 15.30 -14.95
CA LYS A 110 -36.88 15.30 -13.75
C LYS A 110 -38.11 14.40 -13.83
N LYS A 111 -38.02 13.24 -13.19
CA LYS A 111 -38.88 12.96 -12.03
C LYS A 111 -38.12 13.46 -10.81
N GLN A 112 -38.58 14.57 -10.21
CA GLN A 112 -37.84 15.46 -9.31
C GLN A 112 -37.22 14.86 -8.03
N ASP A 113 -37.30 13.54 -7.79
CA ASP A 113 -36.87 12.91 -6.53
C ASP A 113 -36.06 11.61 -6.68
N TYR A 114 -35.69 11.19 -7.90
CA TYR A 114 -34.98 9.92 -8.08
C TYR A 114 -33.46 10.10 -8.15
N ASP A 115 -32.77 9.71 -7.09
CA ASP A 115 -31.30 9.62 -7.06
C ASP A 115 -30.86 8.14 -7.13
N PRO A 116 -30.19 7.70 -8.22
CA PRO A 116 -29.73 6.32 -8.36
C PRO A 116 -28.68 5.93 -7.31
N GLU A 117 -27.90 6.88 -6.78
CA GLU A 117 -26.96 6.61 -5.69
C GLU A 117 -27.72 6.26 -4.40
N LYS A 118 -28.75 7.05 -4.09
CA LYS A 118 -29.63 6.82 -2.95
C LYS A 118 -30.44 5.53 -3.11
N ALA A 119 -30.93 5.22 -4.31
CA ALA A 119 -31.64 3.97 -4.61
C ALA A 119 -30.72 2.74 -4.51
N LEU A 120 -29.45 2.89 -4.88
CA LEU A 120 -28.45 1.86 -4.68
C LEU A 120 -28.17 1.66 -3.19
N LYS A 121 -27.95 2.73 -2.43
CA LYS A 121 -27.73 2.65 -0.97
C LYS A 121 -28.94 2.10 -0.21
N SER A 122 -30.17 2.40 -0.63
CA SER A 122 -31.38 1.88 0.02
C SER A 122 -31.51 0.36 -0.08
N SER A 123 -30.89 -0.28 -1.08
CA SER A 123 -30.84 -1.75 -1.16
C SER A 123 -30.15 -2.41 0.04
N LEU A 124 -29.31 -1.67 0.78
CA LEU A 124 -28.59 -2.17 1.95
C LEU A 124 -29.18 -1.71 3.30
N GLN A 125 -30.24 -0.91 3.27
CA GLN A 125 -30.85 -0.29 4.47
C GLN A 125 -31.20 -1.29 5.60
N PRO A 126 -31.71 -2.51 5.32
CA PRO A 126 -31.99 -3.48 6.39
C PRO A 126 -30.74 -3.90 7.18
N TYR A 127 -29.59 -4.01 6.50
CA TYR A 127 -28.31 -4.38 7.12
C TYR A 127 -27.70 -3.22 7.90
N GLU A 128 -27.89 -1.99 7.41
CA GLU A 128 -27.53 -0.78 8.14
C GLU A 128 -28.27 -0.69 9.47
N ALA A 129 -29.60 -0.84 9.44
CA ALA A 129 -30.42 -0.78 10.64
C ALA A 129 -30.02 -1.87 11.66
N ALA A 130 -29.75 -3.08 11.19
CA ALA A 130 -29.26 -4.18 12.03
C ALA A 130 -27.87 -3.91 12.62
N TYR A 131 -26.95 -3.36 11.83
CA TYR A 131 -25.61 -3.00 12.29
C TYR A 131 -25.65 -1.88 13.32
N LEU A 132 -26.44 -0.83 13.09
CA LEU A 132 -26.61 0.29 14.01
C LEU A 132 -27.26 -0.16 15.32
N SER A 133 -28.31 -0.98 15.27
CA SER A 133 -28.96 -1.55 16.44
C SER A 133 -27.97 -2.37 17.29
N LYS A 134 -27.19 -3.26 16.66
CA LYS A 134 -26.16 -4.05 17.36
C LYS A 134 -25.02 -3.19 17.91
N SER A 135 -24.58 -2.18 17.17
CA SER A 135 -23.51 -1.26 17.58
C SER A 135 -23.93 -0.42 18.79
N LEU A 136 -25.19 0.01 18.80
CA LEU A 136 -25.81 0.70 19.92
C LEU A 136 -25.89 -0.23 21.15
N SER A 137 -26.38 -1.46 21.01
CA SER A 137 -26.39 -2.44 22.11
C SER A 137 -24.99 -2.73 22.67
N ARG A 138 -23.98 -2.89 21.81
CA ARG A 138 -22.57 -3.09 22.21
C ARG A 138 -21.99 -1.91 23.01
N LEU A 139 -22.53 -0.70 22.82
CA LEU A 139 -22.09 0.51 23.48
C LEU A 139 -22.84 0.76 24.80
N PHE A 140 -24.09 0.28 24.91
CA PHE A 140 -24.91 0.45 26.11
C PHE A 140 -24.31 -0.23 27.35
N ASP A 141 -23.86 -1.48 27.25
CA ASP A 141 -23.33 -2.21 28.42
C ASP A 141 -22.04 -1.56 28.99
N PRO A 142 -21.02 -1.23 28.18
CA PRO A 142 -19.82 -0.53 28.66
C PRO A 142 -20.10 0.87 29.20
N ILE A 143 -21.01 1.63 28.58
CA ILE A 143 -21.38 2.97 29.08
C ILE A 143 -22.06 2.86 30.43
N ASN A 144 -22.99 1.92 30.60
CA ASN A 144 -23.69 1.72 31.88
C ASN A 144 -22.77 1.19 32.99
N LEU A 145 -21.72 0.43 32.63
CA LEU A 145 -20.68 0.00 33.56
C LEU A 145 -19.81 1.16 34.04
N VAL A 146 -19.45 2.07 33.14
CA VAL A 146 -18.59 3.23 33.43
C VAL A 146 -19.38 4.38 34.08
N PHE A 147 -20.68 4.48 33.79
CA PHE A 147 -21.59 5.49 34.35
C PHE A 147 -22.83 4.85 34.97
N PRO A 148 -22.71 4.17 36.12
CA PRO A 148 -23.85 3.59 36.81
C PRO A 148 -24.80 4.69 37.31
N PRO A 149 -26.14 4.51 37.22
CA PRO A 149 -27.10 5.50 37.69
C PRO A 149 -26.98 5.67 39.21
N GLY A 150 -26.30 6.73 39.64
CA GLY A 150 -26.05 7.08 41.05
C GLY A 150 -24.58 7.11 41.48
N GLY A 151 -23.63 6.68 40.63
CA GLY A 151 -22.19 6.74 40.92
C GLY A 151 -21.57 8.11 40.59
N ARG A 152 -20.82 8.70 41.53
CA ARG A 152 -20.13 10.01 41.36
C ARG A 152 -18.61 9.90 41.11
N ASN A 153 -18.11 8.74 40.71
CA ASN A 153 -16.68 8.55 40.47
C ASN A 153 -16.35 8.75 38.98
N PRO A 154 -15.31 9.52 38.63
CA PRO A 154 -14.89 9.67 37.24
C PRO A 154 -14.32 8.34 36.69
N PRO A 155 -14.53 8.06 35.39
CA PRO A 155 -13.98 6.86 34.72
C PRO A 155 -12.47 6.77 34.82
N SER A 156 -11.93 5.56 34.98
CA SER A 156 -10.50 5.30 34.82
C SER A 156 -10.07 5.39 33.35
N ALA A 157 -8.78 5.61 33.10
CA ALA A 157 -8.23 5.71 31.75
C ALA A 157 -8.43 4.40 30.95
N ASP A 158 -8.41 3.25 31.61
CA ASP A 158 -8.59 1.93 30.99
C ASP A 158 -10.06 1.69 30.57
N GLU A 159 -11.00 2.17 31.38
CA GLU A 159 -12.44 2.13 31.07
C GLU A 159 -12.79 3.01 29.88
N LEU A 160 -12.19 4.20 29.79
CA LEU A 160 -12.32 5.08 28.63
C LEU A 160 -11.70 4.47 27.37
N ASP A 161 -10.53 3.83 27.47
CA ASP A 161 -9.88 3.16 26.35
C ASP A 161 -10.71 1.97 25.83
N SER A 162 -11.40 1.25 26.73
CA SER A 162 -12.36 0.20 26.36
C SER A 162 -13.54 0.75 25.56
N ILE A 163 -14.16 1.85 26.01
CA ILE A 163 -15.24 2.52 25.26
C ILE A 163 -14.73 3.01 23.89
N ILE A 164 -13.55 3.63 23.85
CA ILE A 164 -12.93 4.12 22.61
C ILE A 164 -12.70 2.97 21.62
N LYS A 165 -12.21 1.81 22.08
CA LYS A 165 -12.01 0.61 21.25
C LYS A 165 -13.33 0.09 20.68
N ILE A 166 -14.41 0.11 21.45
CA ILE A 166 -15.75 -0.33 21.00
C ILE A 166 -16.31 0.65 19.97
N ILE A 167 -16.17 1.96 20.19
CA ILE A 167 -16.56 3.00 19.22
C ILE A 167 -15.77 2.86 17.90
N ALA A 168 -14.47 2.56 17.99
CA ALA A 168 -13.62 2.28 16.83
C ALA A 168 -14.16 1.14 15.98
N SER A 169 -14.44 0.02 16.66
CA SER A 169 -14.98 -1.21 16.07
C SER A 169 -16.33 -0.97 15.39
N CYS A 170 -17.21 -0.17 16.01
CA CYS A 170 -18.50 0.23 15.45
C CYS A 170 -18.40 1.25 14.29
N SER A 171 -17.30 1.98 14.17
CA SER A 171 -17.08 2.95 13.09
C SER A 171 -16.42 2.33 11.85
N GLY A 172 -16.15 1.03 11.87
CA GLY A 172 -15.35 0.36 10.84
C GLY A 172 -13.90 0.86 10.74
N ARG A 173 -13.46 1.67 11.72
CA ARG A 173 -12.09 2.14 11.85
C ARG A 173 -11.37 1.17 12.75
N SER A 174 -10.42 0.42 12.20
CA SER A 174 -9.36 -0.14 13.03
C SER A 174 -8.60 1.04 13.64
N LEU A 175 -8.89 1.38 14.90
CA LEU A 175 -7.95 2.19 15.67
C LEU A 175 -6.65 1.36 15.74
N PRO A 176 -5.49 1.91 15.36
CA PRO A 176 -4.24 1.25 15.68
C PRO A 176 -4.25 0.97 17.19
N PRO A 177 -3.73 -0.18 17.64
CA PRO A 177 -3.71 -0.49 19.07
C PRO A 177 -3.09 0.68 19.83
N SER A 178 -3.91 1.37 20.64
CA SER A 178 -3.45 2.47 21.48
C SER A 178 -2.36 1.92 22.40
N GLY A 179 -1.14 2.47 22.24
CA GLY A 179 0.02 2.12 23.06
C GLY A 179 1.34 1.97 22.32
N LYS A 180 1.36 1.85 20.98
CA LYS A 180 2.59 2.02 20.19
C LYS A 180 2.31 2.90 18.99
N PRO A 181 3.16 3.91 18.68
CA PRO A 181 3.04 4.60 17.40
C PRO A 181 3.18 3.52 16.33
N ASP A 182 2.09 3.22 15.63
CA ASP A 182 2.14 2.48 14.39
C ASP A 182 3.05 3.30 13.50
N VAL A 183 4.29 2.84 13.37
CA VAL A 183 5.31 3.60 12.70
C VAL A 183 4.88 3.68 11.24
N PRO A 184 4.45 4.86 10.76
CA PRO A 184 3.81 4.95 9.46
C PRO A 184 4.81 4.51 8.40
N CYS A 185 4.39 3.56 7.56
CA CYS A 185 5.08 3.16 6.34
C CYS A 185 5.56 4.39 5.57
N SER A 186 6.82 4.37 5.10
CA SER A 186 7.40 5.51 4.41
C SER A 186 6.61 5.88 3.16
N LEU A 187 6.63 7.17 2.81
CA LEU A 187 6.00 7.65 1.57
C LEU A 187 6.55 6.92 0.34
N TYR A 188 7.86 6.67 0.33
CA TYR A 188 8.54 5.89 -0.70
C TYR A 188 7.87 4.51 -0.92
N MET A 189 7.57 3.77 0.15
CA MET A 189 6.94 2.45 0.02
C MET A 189 5.51 2.54 -0.51
N LYS A 190 4.74 3.55 -0.10
CA LYS A 190 3.39 3.80 -0.63
C LYS A 190 3.43 4.12 -2.13
N GLU A 191 4.35 4.99 -2.54
CA GLU A 191 4.53 5.36 -3.94
C GLU A 191 5.00 4.17 -4.78
N LEU A 192 5.95 3.38 -4.27
CA LEU A 192 6.44 2.18 -4.93
C LEU A 192 5.32 1.15 -5.14
N GLN A 193 4.51 0.88 -4.10
CA GLN A 193 3.36 -0.02 -4.20
C GLN A 193 2.35 0.47 -5.24
N GLY A 194 2.01 1.75 -5.21
CA GLY A 194 1.09 2.36 -6.18
C GLY A 194 1.65 2.34 -7.60
N PHE A 195 2.95 2.57 -7.78
CA PHE A 195 3.62 2.50 -9.06
C PHE A 195 3.62 1.09 -9.64
N ILE A 196 4.07 0.09 -8.86
CA ILE A 196 4.09 -1.32 -9.29
C ILE A 196 2.68 -1.81 -9.63
N SER A 197 1.69 -1.48 -8.78
CA SER A 197 0.30 -1.88 -9.00
C SER A 197 -0.28 -1.28 -10.28
N ARG A 198 0.00 0.00 -10.57
CA ARG A 198 -0.40 0.63 -11.83
C ARG A 198 0.28 -0.04 -13.02
N VAL A 199 1.59 -0.28 -12.92
CA VAL A 199 2.33 -0.93 -14.02
C VAL A 199 1.74 -2.30 -14.36
N MET A 200 1.44 -3.11 -13.35
CA MET A 200 0.82 -4.42 -13.56
C MET A 200 -0.60 -4.34 -14.12
N ASN A 201 -1.43 -3.42 -13.63
CA ASN A 201 -2.83 -3.31 -14.07
C ASN A 201 -3.00 -2.64 -15.43
N ASP A 202 -2.19 -1.62 -15.73
CA ASP A 202 -2.39 -0.77 -16.90
C ASP A 202 -1.63 -1.33 -18.11
N TYR A 203 -0.44 -1.92 -17.92
CA TYR A 203 0.35 -2.46 -19.03
C TYR A 203 0.26 -3.98 -19.11
N PHE A 204 0.55 -4.69 -18.02
CA PHE A 204 0.74 -6.15 -18.08
C PHE A 204 -0.57 -6.96 -18.07
N ARG A 205 -1.66 -6.42 -17.54
CA ARG A 205 -2.96 -7.11 -17.46
C ARG A 205 -3.55 -7.50 -18.81
N HIS A 206 -3.18 -6.78 -19.87
CA HIS A 206 -3.66 -7.02 -21.24
C HIS A 206 -3.02 -8.23 -21.90
N PHE A 207 -1.93 -8.78 -21.34
CA PHE A 207 -1.28 -9.96 -21.87
C PHE A 207 -1.90 -11.23 -21.29
N GLU A 208 -2.30 -12.14 -22.16
CA GLU A 208 -2.86 -13.44 -21.77
C GLU A 208 -1.77 -14.45 -21.35
N CYS A 209 -0.52 -14.21 -21.75
CA CYS A 209 0.64 -15.05 -21.43
C CYS A 209 1.20 -14.76 -20.03
N TYR A 210 0.37 -14.95 -19.00
CA TYR A 210 0.74 -14.69 -17.59
C TYR A 210 2.05 -15.36 -17.17
N ASP A 211 2.33 -16.56 -17.67
CA ASP A 211 3.54 -17.29 -17.30
C ASP A 211 4.82 -16.57 -17.74
N PHE A 212 4.84 -16.09 -18.98
CA PHE A 212 5.94 -15.30 -19.52
C PHE A 212 6.07 -13.95 -18.82
N VAL A 213 4.93 -13.29 -18.54
CA VAL A 213 4.92 -12.02 -17.82
C VAL A 213 5.55 -12.19 -16.44
N TYR A 214 5.09 -13.16 -15.65
CA TYR A 214 5.63 -13.41 -14.32
C TYR A 214 7.11 -13.82 -14.34
N GLU A 215 7.53 -14.65 -15.30
CA GLU A 215 8.95 -15.00 -15.46
C GLU A 215 9.83 -13.75 -15.66
N ARG A 216 9.34 -12.75 -16.41
CA ARG A 216 10.06 -11.49 -16.64
C ARG A 216 9.96 -10.51 -15.47
N THR A 217 8.79 -10.39 -14.83
CA THR A 217 8.58 -9.45 -13.72
C THR A 217 9.19 -9.94 -12.41
N GLU A 218 9.39 -11.25 -12.24
CA GLU A 218 10.11 -11.82 -11.10
C GLU A 218 11.54 -11.27 -10.99
N GLY A 219 12.25 -11.10 -12.12
CA GLY A 219 13.57 -10.48 -12.14
C GLY A 219 13.54 -9.02 -11.64
N ILE A 220 12.48 -8.28 -11.96
CA ILE A 220 12.27 -6.90 -11.47
C ILE A 220 12.05 -6.92 -9.95
N ALA A 221 11.25 -7.85 -9.44
CA ALA A 221 10.99 -8.01 -8.01
C ALA A 221 12.27 -8.37 -7.22
N GLN A 222 13.04 -9.35 -7.70
CA GLN A 222 14.32 -9.74 -7.12
C GLN A 222 15.27 -8.53 -7.04
N ARG A 223 15.38 -7.80 -8.15
CA ARG A 223 16.24 -6.62 -8.25
C ARG A 223 15.78 -5.49 -7.34
N ALA A 224 14.47 -5.25 -7.24
CA ALA A 224 13.92 -4.23 -6.35
C ALA A 224 14.29 -4.51 -4.88
N ILE A 225 14.21 -5.79 -4.45
CA ILE A 225 14.62 -6.23 -3.11
C ILE A 225 16.11 -5.96 -2.87
N GLU A 226 16.98 -6.33 -3.83
CA GLU A 226 18.43 -6.13 -3.69
C GLU A 226 18.79 -4.64 -3.54
N VAL A 227 18.19 -3.78 -4.38
CA VAL A 227 18.42 -2.33 -4.33
C VAL A 227 17.86 -1.73 -3.03
N PHE A 228 16.71 -2.21 -2.56
CA PHE A 228 16.15 -1.80 -1.27
C PHE A 228 17.11 -2.12 -0.12
N ILE A 229 17.60 -3.36 -0.04
CA ILE A 229 18.50 -3.81 1.04
C ILE A 229 19.84 -3.09 0.97
N ARG A 230 20.36 -2.87 -0.24
CA ARG A 230 21.55 -2.04 -0.46
C ARG A 230 21.34 -0.65 0.13
N ASN A 231 20.28 0.05 -0.24
CA ASN A 231 20.02 1.40 0.27
C ASN A 231 19.80 1.40 1.79
N ALA A 232 19.07 0.41 2.31
CA ALA A 232 18.88 0.22 3.74
C ALA A 232 20.22 0.07 4.50
N SER A 233 21.19 -0.64 3.92
CA SER A 233 22.53 -0.81 4.50
C SER A 233 23.40 0.45 4.51
N LEU A 234 23.03 1.46 3.71
CA LEU A 234 23.78 2.72 3.59
C LEU A 234 23.23 3.85 4.47
N LEU A 235 22.08 3.65 5.12
CA LEU A 235 21.43 4.67 5.94
C LEU A 235 22.23 4.98 7.20
N ARG A 236 22.76 6.19 7.30
CA ARG A 236 23.53 6.67 8.44
C ARG A 236 23.29 8.16 8.67
N PRO A 237 23.06 8.62 9.92
CA PRO A 237 22.92 7.82 11.15
C PRO A 237 21.57 7.09 11.22
N LEU A 238 21.55 5.90 11.82
CA LEU A 238 20.33 5.10 12.00
C LEU A 238 19.96 4.98 13.48
N GLY A 239 19.09 5.89 13.96
CA GLY A 239 18.55 5.84 15.32
C GLY A 239 17.39 4.86 15.49
N GLU A 240 16.93 4.65 16.73
CA GLU A 240 15.86 3.68 17.07
C GLU A 240 14.56 3.91 16.28
N GLY A 241 14.07 5.15 16.19
CA GLY A 241 12.90 5.48 15.37
C GLY A 241 13.12 5.24 13.87
N GLY A 242 14.36 5.34 13.39
CA GLY A 242 14.74 4.99 12.02
C GLY A 242 14.70 3.48 11.78
N LYS A 243 15.21 2.68 12.74
CA LYS A 243 15.15 1.21 12.69
C LYS A 243 13.72 0.70 12.66
N MET A 244 12.84 1.27 13.49
CA MET A 244 11.42 0.89 13.50
C MET A 244 10.72 1.22 12.18
N ARG A 245 10.97 2.41 11.61
CA ARG A 245 10.45 2.80 10.27
C ARG A 245 10.94 1.85 9.19
N LEU A 246 12.24 1.60 9.17
CA LEU A 246 12.85 0.71 8.20
C LEU A 246 12.29 -0.72 8.35
N ALA A 247 12.11 -1.22 9.57
CA ALA A 247 11.51 -2.53 9.81
C ALA A 247 10.05 -2.63 9.33
N ALA A 248 9.29 -1.53 9.37
CA ALA A 248 7.97 -1.46 8.74
C ALA A 248 8.10 -1.48 7.20
N ASP A 249 9.04 -0.71 6.64
CA ASP A 249 9.32 -0.69 5.20
C ASP A 249 9.75 -2.07 4.67
N PHE A 250 10.50 -2.87 5.44
CA PHE A 250 10.83 -4.25 5.08
C PHE A 250 9.57 -5.14 4.92
N ALA A 251 8.55 -4.96 5.76
CA ALA A 251 7.28 -5.67 5.61
C ALA A 251 6.49 -5.17 4.39
N GLN A 252 6.55 -3.87 4.14
CA GLN A 252 5.83 -3.22 3.04
C GLN A 252 6.48 -3.49 1.69
N MET A 253 7.79 -3.73 1.66
CA MET A 253 8.52 -4.16 0.47
C MET A 253 8.06 -5.55 0.00
N GLU A 254 7.79 -6.47 0.93
CA GLU A 254 7.24 -7.79 0.62
C GLU A 254 5.88 -7.69 -0.07
N LEU A 255 5.01 -6.78 0.40
CA LEU A 255 3.73 -6.48 -0.23
C LEU A 255 3.89 -5.72 -1.56
N ALA A 256 4.90 -4.86 -1.68
CA ALA A 256 5.13 -4.06 -2.88
C ALA A 256 5.53 -4.88 -4.10
N VAL A 257 6.30 -5.95 -3.89
CA VAL A 257 6.71 -6.85 -4.99
C VAL A 257 5.70 -7.95 -5.28
N ALA A 258 4.70 -8.15 -4.43
CA ALA A 258 3.70 -9.21 -4.59
C ALA A 258 2.99 -9.18 -5.96
N PRO A 259 2.63 -8.03 -6.56
CA PRO A 259 2.02 -8.01 -7.89
C PRO A 259 2.95 -8.49 -9.02
N LEU A 260 4.27 -8.47 -8.83
CA LEU A 260 5.28 -8.81 -9.86
C LEU A 260 5.60 -10.31 -9.90
N CYS A 261 5.06 -11.12 -8.98
CA CYS A 261 5.37 -12.54 -8.88
C CYS A 261 4.11 -13.33 -8.51
N ARG A 262 4.08 -14.63 -8.83
CA ARG A 262 2.95 -15.47 -8.42
C ARG A 262 2.90 -15.63 -6.90
N ARG A 263 4.07 -15.87 -6.29
CA ARG A 263 4.27 -15.91 -4.85
C ARG A 263 5.62 -15.29 -4.52
N VAL A 264 5.67 -14.50 -3.46
CA VAL A 264 6.91 -13.83 -3.03
C VAL A 264 7.98 -14.84 -2.60
N SER A 265 7.57 -16.03 -2.14
CA SER A 265 8.46 -17.15 -1.84
C SER A 265 9.26 -17.64 -3.05
N ASP A 266 8.72 -17.47 -4.25
CA ASP A 266 9.31 -17.98 -5.49
C ASP A 266 10.50 -17.10 -5.94
N LEU A 267 10.68 -15.91 -5.35
CA LEU A 267 11.85 -15.03 -5.56
C LEU A 267 13.16 -15.62 -4.98
N GLY A 268 13.11 -16.77 -4.32
CA GLY A 268 14.29 -17.55 -3.95
C GLY A 268 15.26 -16.82 -3.02
N LYS A 269 16.51 -16.65 -3.46
CA LYS A 269 17.59 -16.05 -2.65
C LYS A 269 17.28 -14.62 -2.24
N SER A 270 16.69 -13.81 -3.12
CA SER A 270 16.39 -12.40 -2.82
C SER A 270 15.32 -12.27 -1.74
N TYR A 271 14.30 -13.13 -1.72
CA TYR A 271 13.32 -13.17 -0.64
C TYR A 271 13.93 -13.60 0.69
N LYS A 272 14.76 -14.66 0.68
CA LYS A 272 15.51 -15.09 1.87
C LYS A 272 16.39 -13.96 2.41
N LEU A 273 17.08 -13.23 1.53
CA LEU A 273 17.88 -12.07 1.88
C LEU A 273 17.06 -11.00 2.61
N LEU A 274 15.88 -10.64 2.10
CA LEU A 274 14.96 -9.68 2.75
C LEU A 274 14.56 -10.13 4.15
N ARG A 275 14.17 -11.41 4.29
CA ARG A 275 13.72 -12.01 5.55
C ARG A 275 14.84 -12.13 6.58
N SER A 276 16.05 -12.52 6.15
CA SER A 276 17.22 -12.69 7.02
C SER A 276 17.85 -11.36 7.43
N PHE A 277 17.73 -10.32 6.62
CA PHE A 277 18.30 -9.00 6.93
C PHE A 277 17.45 -8.22 7.93
N ARG A 278 16.11 -8.32 7.87
CA ARG A 278 15.20 -7.53 8.72
C ARG A 278 15.50 -7.65 10.24
N PRO A 279 15.75 -8.84 10.81
CA PRO A 279 16.10 -8.97 12.23
C PRO A 279 17.42 -8.29 12.62
N MET A 280 18.37 -8.15 11.68
CA MET A 280 19.68 -7.53 11.93
C MET A 280 19.58 -6.06 12.32
N LEU A 281 18.46 -5.39 12.01
CA LEU A 281 18.20 -4.01 12.44
C LEU A 281 18.22 -3.86 13.96
N PHE A 282 17.83 -4.91 14.69
CA PHE A 282 17.66 -4.89 16.16
C PHE A 282 18.67 -5.75 16.92
N GLN A 283 19.65 -6.34 16.22
CA GLN A 283 20.72 -7.15 16.83
C GLN A 283 21.98 -6.33 17.10
N THR A 284 22.82 -6.82 18.03
CA THR A 284 24.16 -6.26 18.29
C THR A 284 25.12 -6.61 17.15
N SER A 285 26.23 -5.86 17.05
CA SER A 285 27.26 -6.13 16.05
C SER A 285 27.82 -7.56 16.16
N GLU A 286 27.98 -8.10 17.37
CA GLU A 286 28.48 -9.47 17.59
C GLU A 286 27.46 -10.55 17.20
N HIS A 287 26.18 -10.35 17.52
CA HIS A 287 25.14 -11.29 17.11
C HIS A 287 24.98 -11.34 15.60
N ILE A 288 25.14 -10.18 14.93
CA ILE A 288 25.12 -10.11 13.48
C ILE A 288 26.29 -10.87 12.87
N SER A 289 27.52 -10.68 13.39
CA SER A 289 28.71 -11.34 12.82
C SER A 289 28.68 -12.86 12.96
N ASN A 290 28.05 -13.37 14.01
CA ASN A 290 27.91 -14.80 14.29
C ASN A 290 26.68 -15.45 13.65
N SER A 291 25.83 -14.67 12.97
CA SER A 291 24.63 -15.22 12.33
C SER A 291 25.00 -16.17 11.18
N PRO A 292 24.40 -17.38 11.11
CA PRO A 292 24.67 -18.35 10.04
C PRO A 292 24.19 -17.86 8.66
N ALA A 293 23.33 -16.83 8.63
CA ALA A 293 22.88 -16.23 7.38
C ALA A 293 23.98 -15.41 6.68
N VAL A 294 25.04 -15.00 7.40
CA VAL A 294 26.13 -14.19 6.85
C VAL A 294 27.09 -15.06 6.05
N GLY A 295 27.27 -14.73 4.78
CA GLY A 295 28.11 -15.47 3.82
C GLY A 295 27.35 -16.49 2.99
N ASP A 296 26.22 -17.01 3.49
CA ASP A 296 25.34 -17.91 2.72
C ASP A 296 24.21 -17.13 2.02
N ILE A 297 23.35 -16.48 2.80
CA ILE A 297 22.20 -15.73 2.28
C ILE A 297 22.55 -14.25 2.12
N ILE A 298 23.23 -13.67 3.11
CA ILE A 298 23.58 -12.25 3.16
C ILE A 298 25.07 -12.08 2.85
N PRO A 299 25.43 -11.38 1.77
CA PRO A 299 26.83 -11.13 1.44
C PRO A 299 27.58 -10.41 2.57
N TYR A 300 28.82 -10.81 2.82
CA TYR A 300 29.71 -10.18 3.79
C TYR A 300 29.86 -8.70 3.52
N SER A 301 29.99 -8.31 2.24
CA SER A 301 30.11 -6.90 1.86
C SER A 301 28.92 -6.07 2.36
N THR A 302 27.70 -6.62 2.25
CA THR A 302 26.45 -5.94 2.67
C THR A 302 26.36 -5.83 4.18
N VAL A 303 26.75 -6.87 4.92
CA VAL A 303 26.77 -6.84 6.39
C VAL A 303 27.79 -5.84 6.91
N ILE A 304 29.02 -5.87 6.39
CA ILE A 304 30.05 -4.92 6.82
C ILE A 304 29.63 -3.49 6.45
N GLN A 305 29.03 -3.28 5.27
CA GLN A 305 28.45 -2.00 4.88
C GLN A 305 27.40 -1.52 5.90
N PHE A 306 26.50 -2.40 6.34
CA PHE A 306 25.51 -2.11 7.37
C PHE A 306 26.13 -1.81 8.74
N LEU A 307 27.26 -2.43 9.11
CA LEU A 307 27.95 -2.14 10.37
C LEU A 307 28.51 -0.70 10.42
N PHE A 308 28.80 -0.06 9.28
CA PHE A 308 29.16 1.36 9.25
C PHE A 308 28.04 2.28 9.77
N THR A 309 26.77 1.84 9.72
CA THR A 309 25.65 2.63 10.29
C THR A 309 25.77 2.80 11.81
N ARG A 310 26.47 1.87 12.47
CA ARG A 310 26.77 1.87 13.92
C ARG A 310 28.14 2.49 14.25
N ALA A 311 28.92 2.88 13.24
CA ALA A 311 30.24 3.45 13.42
C ALA A 311 30.18 4.94 13.77
N PRO A 312 31.20 5.49 14.47
CA PRO A 312 31.31 6.92 14.72
C PRO A 312 31.81 7.67 13.46
N PRO A 313 31.47 8.96 13.28
CA PRO A 313 31.63 9.69 12.01
C PRO A 313 33.07 9.74 11.47
N GLU A 314 34.07 9.55 12.33
CA GLU A 314 35.48 9.46 11.98
C GLU A 314 35.79 8.22 11.12
N LEU A 315 35.06 7.11 11.34
CA LEU A 315 35.09 5.95 10.46
C LEU A 315 34.16 6.21 9.27
N LYS A 316 34.71 6.82 8.23
CA LYS A 316 34.01 7.10 6.97
C LYS A 316 33.63 5.80 6.26
N SER A 317 32.42 5.75 5.69
CA SER A 317 31.98 4.65 4.84
C SER A 317 32.81 4.57 3.55
N PRO A 318 32.88 3.42 2.86
CA PRO A 318 33.74 3.24 1.68
C PRO A 318 33.49 4.29 0.58
N PHE A 319 32.23 4.58 0.29
CA PHE A 319 31.86 5.61 -0.69
C PHE A 319 32.20 7.03 -0.23
N GLN A 320 32.13 7.32 1.07
CA GLN A 320 32.50 8.63 1.62
C GLN A 320 34.01 8.85 1.57
N ARG A 321 34.81 7.78 1.74
CA ARG A 321 36.26 7.85 1.57
C ARG A 321 36.63 8.10 0.10
N ALA A 322 35.91 7.49 -0.82
CA ALA A 322 36.14 7.65 -2.25
C ALA A 322 35.54 8.94 -2.84
N ASP A 323 34.95 9.81 -2.01
CA ASP A 323 34.22 11.02 -2.41
C ASP A 323 33.13 10.74 -3.46
N TRP A 324 32.41 9.63 -3.29
CA TRP A 324 31.31 9.22 -4.15
C TRP A 324 29.95 9.59 -3.56
N THR A 325 29.01 9.95 -4.42
CA THR A 325 27.60 10.02 -4.03
C THR A 325 27.03 8.62 -3.82
N ILE A 326 25.94 8.52 -3.06
CA ILE A 326 25.23 7.24 -2.85
C ILE A 326 24.79 6.64 -4.20
N ALA A 327 24.32 7.47 -5.14
CA ALA A 327 23.92 7.04 -6.48
C ALA A 327 25.10 6.46 -7.27
N ARG A 328 26.27 7.11 -7.24
CA ARG A 328 27.49 6.59 -7.88
C ARG A 328 27.94 5.29 -7.25
N TYR A 329 27.90 5.18 -5.93
CA TYR A 329 28.28 3.95 -5.23
C TYR A 329 27.33 2.80 -5.54
N SER A 330 26.01 3.06 -5.59
CA SER A 330 25.04 2.04 -5.96
C SER A 330 25.29 1.55 -7.39
N ARG A 331 25.56 2.44 -8.35
CA ARG A 331 25.92 2.04 -9.72
C ARG A 331 27.22 1.22 -9.75
N TRP A 332 28.24 1.66 -9.02
CA TRP A 332 29.50 0.91 -8.92
C TRP A 332 29.29 -0.52 -8.39
N LEU A 333 28.41 -0.70 -7.39
CA LEU A 333 28.06 -2.03 -6.88
C LEU A 333 27.36 -2.91 -7.93
N ASP A 334 26.69 -2.33 -8.92
CA ASP A 334 26.10 -3.09 -10.03
C ASP A 334 27.15 -3.53 -11.04
N ASP A 335 28.09 -2.64 -11.35
CA ASP A 335 29.19 -2.92 -12.26
C ASP A 335 30.19 -3.93 -11.69
N HIS A 336 30.24 -4.07 -10.35
CA HIS A 336 31.19 -4.93 -9.62
C HIS A 336 30.41 -5.97 -8.78
N PRO A 337 29.86 -7.04 -9.41
CA PRO A 337 29.10 -8.08 -8.71
C PRO A 337 29.97 -8.96 -7.83
N ALA A 338 31.27 -9.08 -8.14
CA ALA A 338 32.21 -9.93 -7.42
C ALA A 338 32.43 -9.42 -5.99
N GLU A 339 32.25 -10.30 -5.01
CA GLU A 339 32.36 -9.93 -3.59
C GLU A 339 33.78 -9.48 -3.22
N LYS A 340 34.80 -10.09 -3.83
CA LYS A 340 36.22 -9.75 -3.63
C LYS A 340 36.51 -8.26 -3.82
N GLU A 341 36.02 -7.67 -4.91
CA GLU A 341 36.26 -6.25 -5.24
C GLU A 341 35.56 -5.33 -4.23
N ARG A 342 34.33 -5.67 -3.84
CA ARG A 342 33.57 -4.94 -2.81
C ARG A 342 34.28 -4.99 -1.45
N LEU A 343 34.80 -6.16 -1.07
CA LEU A 343 35.56 -6.35 0.16
C LEU A 343 36.89 -5.61 0.16
N ILE A 344 37.58 -5.51 -0.99
CA ILE A 344 38.81 -4.72 -1.13
C ILE A 344 38.52 -3.23 -0.90
N LEU A 345 37.42 -2.70 -1.46
CA LEU A 345 37.03 -1.30 -1.22
C LEU A 345 36.73 -1.04 0.27
N ILE A 346 36.02 -1.97 0.92
CA ILE A 346 35.72 -1.92 2.36
C ILE A 346 37.01 -1.99 3.19
N ARG A 347 37.94 -2.90 2.84
CA ARG A 347 39.25 -3.03 3.48
C ARG A 347 40.00 -1.71 3.45
N GLY A 348 40.03 -1.05 2.28
CA GLY A 348 40.61 0.29 2.15
C GLY A 348 40.00 1.25 3.17
N ALA A 349 38.67 1.35 3.26
CA ALA A 349 38.03 2.25 4.23
C ALA A 349 38.46 1.99 5.69
N LEU A 350 38.53 0.72 6.10
CA LEU A 350 38.97 0.32 7.44
C LEU A 350 40.46 0.66 7.70
N GLU A 351 41.33 0.45 6.71
CA GLU A 351 42.76 0.76 6.82
C GLU A 351 43.03 2.27 6.97
N ALA A 352 42.28 3.14 6.27
CA ALA A 352 42.39 4.60 6.48
C ALA A 352 42.02 4.99 7.91
N TYR A 353 40.98 4.37 8.45
CA TYR A 353 40.57 4.67 9.81
C TYR A 353 41.67 4.33 10.80
N VAL A 354 42.34 3.18 10.64
CA VAL A 354 43.51 2.81 11.46
C VAL A 354 44.62 3.86 11.33
N GLN A 355 44.95 4.28 10.11
CA GLN A 355 45.97 5.30 9.88
C GLN A 355 45.59 6.63 10.56
N SER A 356 44.33 7.03 10.47
CA SER A 356 43.81 8.25 11.11
C SER A 356 43.77 8.16 12.64
N VAL A 357 43.52 6.99 13.22
CA VAL A 357 43.56 6.80 14.68
C VAL A 357 45.01 6.87 15.17
N ARG A 358 45.92 6.19 14.46
CA ARG A 358 47.36 6.21 14.77
C ARG A 358 47.95 7.62 14.67
N SER A 359 47.58 8.39 13.64
CA SER A 359 48.08 9.77 13.48
C SER A 359 47.60 10.73 14.56
N ARG A 360 46.51 10.39 15.26
CA ARG A 360 45.96 11.17 16.39
C ARG A 360 46.42 10.65 17.76
N GLU A 361 47.35 9.70 17.79
CA GLU A 361 47.80 8.99 19.00
C GLU A 361 46.65 8.33 19.79
N GLY A 362 45.55 8.01 19.11
CA GLY A 362 44.40 7.33 19.71
C GLY A 362 44.76 5.88 20.07
N LYS A 363 44.47 5.48 21.32
CA LYS A 363 44.73 4.12 21.81
C LYS A 363 43.54 3.18 21.71
N GLU A 364 42.35 3.71 21.39
CA GLU A 364 41.10 2.96 21.34
C GLU A 364 40.46 3.07 19.94
N PHE A 365 39.96 1.94 19.45
CA PHE A 365 39.17 1.87 18.22
C PHE A 365 37.68 1.87 18.54
N ALA A 366 36.85 2.29 17.59
CA ALA A 366 35.40 2.16 17.70
C ALA A 366 34.99 0.71 18.04
N PRO A 367 34.03 0.47 18.94
CA PRO A 367 33.63 -0.89 19.35
C PRO A 367 33.19 -1.81 18.19
N VAL A 368 32.65 -1.24 17.12
CA VAL A 368 32.24 -2.00 15.92
C VAL A 368 33.42 -2.40 15.02
N TYR A 369 34.56 -1.70 15.11
CA TYR A 369 35.69 -1.89 14.22
C TYR A 369 36.29 -3.31 14.29
N PRO A 370 36.59 -3.90 15.46
CA PRO A 370 37.12 -5.26 15.55
C PRO A 370 36.19 -6.30 14.90
N VAL A 371 34.88 -6.14 15.07
CA VAL A 371 33.85 -7.02 14.47
C VAL A 371 33.89 -6.94 12.95
N MET A 372 34.04 -5.73 12.38
CA MET A 372 34.15 -5.53 10.94
C MET A 372 35.43 -6.16 10.38
N VAL A 373 36.56 -6.05 11.07
CA VAL A 373 37.82 -6.68 10.66
C VAL A 373 37.71 -8.20 10.70
N GLN A 374 37.13 -8.78 11.75
CA GLN A 374 36.92 -10.21 11.87
C GLN A 374 36.04 -10.75 10.73
N LEU A 375 34.95 -10.06 10.41
CA LEU A 375 34.09 -10.43 9.27
C LEU A 375 34.82 -10.31 7.94
N LEU A 376 35.60 -9.24 7.74
CA LEU A 376 36.38 -9.03 6.53
C LEU A 376 37.42 -10.14 6.33
N GLN A 377 38.09 -10.57 7.40
CA GLN A 377 39.03 -11.69 7.36
C GLN A 377 38.30 -12.98 6.98
N ARG A 378 37.21 -13.32 7.66
CA ARG A 378 36.39 -14.51 7.37
C ARG A 378 35.88 -14.53 5.92
N ALA A 379 35.54 -13.37 5.38
CA ALA A 379 35.06 -13.23 4.02
C ALA A 379 36.16 -13.41 2.96
N LEU A 380 37.40 -13.04 3.27
CA LEU A 380 38.52 -13.09 2.33
C LEU A 380 39.26 -14.43 2.34
N THR A 381 39.22 -15.19 3.44
CA THR A 381 39.83 -16.54 3.51
C THR A 381 39.40 -17.48 2.37
N PRO A 382 38.11 -17.61 2.00
CA PRO A 382 37.70 -18.48 0.89
C PRO A 382 37.95 -17.87 -0.52
N LEU A 383 38.43 -16.62 -0.61
CA LEU A 383 38.63 -15.89 -1.88
C LEU A 383 40.12 -15.70 -2.24
N GLN A 384 41.01 -16.24 -1.40
CA GLN A 384 42.44 -16.41 -1.62
C GLN A 384 42.69 -17.77 -2.27
#